data_AF-A0A067NVZ6-F1
#
_entry.id   AF-A0A067NVZ6-F1
#
_cell.length_a   1.000
_cell.length_b   1.000
_cell.length_c   1.000
_cell.angle_alpha   90.00
_cell.angle_beta   90.00
_cell.angle_gamma   90.00
#
_symmetry.space_group_name_H-M   'P 1'
#
loop_
_entity.id
_entity.type
_entity.pdbx_description
1 polymer ?
#
loop_
_entity_poly.entity_id
_entity_poly.type
_entity_poly.pdbx_seq_one_letter_code
_entity_poly.pdbx_strand_id
1 'polypeptide(L)'
;MNGLPEEKNVFAISLLPWYRTAVKQHEEGEFFSAVWLLLFDRFPSPPGDPMTPEYQLTTRIEMDEFELAVMIYGFHPDYRDVPPSKGDWRPHIELPADRKRRRKEWQARNAGEPTEHQYIVAFEDYDDLILEAEYTDLEGYLYY
;
A
#
# COMPACT_ATOMS: atom_id res chain seq x y z
N MET A 1 13.61 -7.76 -20.50
CA MET A 1 13.26 -7.15 -19.20
C MET A 1 12.72 -8.26 -18.34
N ASN A 2 13.43 -8.62 -17.27
CA ASN A 2 12.79 -9.39 -16.21
C ASN A 2 11.78 -8.42 -15.60
N GLY A 3 10.49 -8.61 -15.91
CA GLY A 3 9.43 -7.75 -15.38
C GLY A 3 9.41 -7.82 -13.86
N LEU A 4 8.77 -6.83 -13.22
CA LEU A 4 8.49 -6.89 -11.78
C LEU A 4 7.87 -8.26 -11.43
N PRO A 5 8.11 -8.78 -10.21
CA PRO A 5 7.37 -9.91 -9.67
C PRO A 5 5.86 -9.77 -9.90
N GLU A 6 5.17 -10.89 -10.15
CA GLU A 6 3.74 -10.89 -10.53
C GLU A 6 2.86 -10.11 -9.54
N GLU A 7 3.10 -10.26 -8.23
CA GLU A 7 2.35 -9.55 -7.20
C GLU A 7 2.53 -8.02 -7.27
N LYS A 8 3.73 -7.55 -7.62
CA LYS A 8 4.01 -6.13 -7.82
C LYS A 8 3.34 -5.60 -9.09
N ASN A 9 3.25 -6.40 -10.16
CA ASN A 9 2.49 -6.01 -11.35
C ASN A 9 0.99 -5.88 -11.03
N VAL A 10 0.41 -6.83 -10.29
CA VAL A 10 -0.99 -6.76 -9.85
C VAL A 10 -1.21 -5.50 -9.01
N PHE A 11 -0.30 -5.19 -8.10
CA PHE A 11 -0.38 -3.96 -7.30
C PHE A 11 -0.28 -2.70 -8.19
N ALA A 12 0.68 -2.61 -9.11
CA ALA A 12 0.82 -1.49 -10.03
C ALA A 12 -0.45 -1.27 -10.88
N ILE A 13 -1.06 -2.34 -11.39
CA ILE A 13 -2.30 -2.29 -12.16
C ILE A 13 -3.47 -1.79 -11.29
N SER A 14 -3.52 -2.20 -10.02
CA SER A 14 -4.58 -1.76 -9.10
C SER A 14 -4.58 -0.26 -8.81
N LEU A 15 -3.43 0.41 -9.01
CA LEU A 15 -3.25 1.84 -8.79
C LEU A 15 -3.70 2.71 -9.96
N LEU A 16 -3.95 2.12 -11.14
CA LEU A 16 -4.20 2.87 -12.38
C LEU A 16 -5.36 3.87 -12.32
N PRO A 17 -6.53 3.57 -11.71
CA PRO A 17 -7.60 4.56 -11.61
C PRO A 17 -7.18 5.82 -10.86
N TRP A 18 -6.36 5.67 -9.81
CA TRP A 18 -5.87 6.76 -8.96
C TRP A 18 -4.72 7.51 -9.62
N TYR A 19 -3.77 6.78 -10.22
CA TYR A 19 -2.69 7.37 -10.99
C TYR A 19 -3.22 8.27 -12.11
N ARG A 20 -4.23 7.81 -12.86
CA ARG A 20 -4.85 8.62 -13.92
C ARG A 20 -5.56 9.86 -13.39
N THR A 21 -6.09 9.83 -12.17
CA THR A 21 -6.64 11.00 -11.50
C THR A 21 -5.53 11.98 -11.13
N ALA A 22 -4.43 11.50 -10.54
CA ALA A 22 -3.26 12.32 -10.21
C ALA A 22 -2.64 12.97 -11.45
N VAL A 23 -2.49 12.24 -12.56
CA VAL A 23 -2.02 12.78 -13.85
C VAL A 23 -2.92 13.92 -14.34
N LYS A 24 -4.23 13.76 -14.25
CA LYS A 24 -5.18 14.82 -14.64
C LYS A 24 -5.09 16.06 -13.75
N GLN A 25 -4.62 15.91 -12.52
CA GLN A 25 -4.50 16.97 -11.51
C GLN A 25 -3.08 17.53 -11.43
N HIS A 26 -2.12 16.98 -12.17
CA HIS A 26 -0.68 17.31 -12.07
C HIS A 26 -0.08 17.01 -10.68
N GLU A 27 -0.54 15.93 -10.05
CA GLU A 27 -0.16 15.51 -8.69
C GLU A 27 0.69 14.22 -8.68
N GLU A 28 1.33 13.87 -9.79
CA GLU A 28 2.04 12.59 -9.94
C GLU A 28 3.13 12.38 -8.88
N GLY A 29 3.88 13.43 -8.53
CA GLY A 29 4.93 13.35 -7.52
C GLY A 29 4.41 13.09 -6.10
N GLU A 30 3.27 13.69 -5.74
CA GLU A 30 2.61 13.45 -4.45
C GLU A 30 2.02 12.04 -4.42
N PHE A 31 1.42 11.62 -5.54
CA PHE A 31 0.90 10.28 -5.74
C PHE A 31 1.99 9.22 -5.52
N PHE A 32 3.14 9.34 -6.19
CA PHE A 32 4.22 8.36 -6.03
C PHE A 32 4.83 8.37 -4.62
N SER A 33 4.92 9.54 -3.99
CA SER A 33 5.35 9.64 -2.59
C SER A 33 4.47 8.81 -1.64
N ALA A 34 3.14 8.84 -1.82
CA ALA A 34 2.22 8.01 -1.05
C ALA A 34 2.33 6.53 -1.43
N VAL A 35 2.47 6.22 -2.72
CA VAL A 35 2.61 4.85 -3.21
C VAL A 35 3.87 4.15 -2.69
N TRP A 36 4.98 4.87 -2.50
CA TRP A 36 6.21 4.27 -1.96
C TRP A 36 6.00 3.69 -0.56
N LEU A 37 5.22 4.37 0.29
CA LEU A 37 4.86 3.85 1.61
C LEU A 37 4.08 2.53 1.49
N LEU A 38 3.14 2.46 0.54
CA LEU A 38 2.39 1.23 0.29
C LEU A 38 3.26 0.11 -0.29
N LEU A 39 4.19 0.45 -1.19
CA LEU A 39 5.10 -0.49 -1.82
C LEU A 39 5.95 -1.19 -0.77
N PHE A 40 6.59 -0.44 0.12
CA PHE A 40 7.45 -1.02 1.17
C PHE A 40 6.67 -1.74 2.27
N ASP A 41 5.44 -1.33 2.54
CA ASP A 41 4.57 -2.06 3.47
C ASP A 41 4.07 -3.39 2.88
N ARG A 42 3.86 -3.46 1.57
CA ARG A 42 3.40 -4.69 0.89
C ARG A 42 4.55 -5.62 0.52
N PHE A 43 5.70 -5.05 0.19
CA PHE A 43 6.87 -5.75 -0.33
C PHE A 43 8.12 -5.20 0.39
N PRO A 44 8.39 -5.68 1.61
CA PRO A 44 9.54 -5.20 2.37
C PRO A 44 10.83 -5.42 1.59
N SER A 45 11.65 -4.38 1.49
CA SER A 45 12.99 -4.49 0.91
C SER A 45 13.82 -5.53 1.68
N PRO A 46 14.79 -6.19 1.02
CA PRO A 46 15.62 -7.20 1.66
C PRO A 46 16.33 -6.65 2.92
N PRO A 47 16.61 -7.50 3.91
CA PRO A 47 17.22 -7.08 5.17
C PRO A 47 18.56 -6.36 4.92
N GLY A 48 18.75 -5.21 5.56
CA GLY A 48 19.95 -4.39 5.45
C GLY A 48 19.90 -3.15 6.34
N ASP A 49 21.01 -2.41 6.42
CA ASP A 49 21.09 -1.14 7.16
C ASP A 49 20.63 0.02 6.27
N PRO A 50 19.54 0.73 6.62
CA PRO A 50 19.02 1.87 5.86
C PRO A 50 20.01 3.02 5.66
N MET A 51 21.05 3.10 6.50
CA MET A 51 22.06 4.15 6.44
C MET A 51 23.18 3.85 5.43
N THR A 52 23.19 2.66 4.84
CA THR A 52 24.21 2.28 3.86
C THR A 52 23.87 2.79 2.45
N PRO A 53 24.86 3.29 1.69
CA PRO A 53 24.65 3.67 0.30
C PRO A 53 24.09 2.55 -0.58
N GLU A 54 24.49 1.31 -0.31
CA GLU A 54 24.04 0.12 -1.03
C GLU A 54 22.53 -0.09 -0.83
N TYR A 55 22.05 -0.06 0.42
CA TYR A 55 20.63 -0.20 0.71
C TYR A 55 19.82 0.93 0.07
N GLN A 56 20.29 2.18 0.18
CA GLN A 56 19.61 3.33 -0.41
C GLN A 56 19.54 3.24 -1.94
N LEU A 57 20.61 2.77 -2.58
CA LEU A 57 20.64 2.56 -4.03
C LEU A 57 19.67 1.46 -4.46
N THR A 58 19.66 0.31 -3.77
CA THR A 58 18.72 -0.78 -4.08
C THR A 58 17.27 -0.35 -3.89
N THR A 59 16.98 0.35 -2.80
CA THR A 59 15.65 0.90 -2.50
C THR A 59 15.20 1.86 -3.60
N ARG A 60 16.09 2.75 -4.04
CA ARG A 60 15.79 3.70 -5.12
C ARG A 60 15.53 3.01 -6.46
N ILE A 61 16.33 2.01 -6.81
CA ILE A 61 16.12 1.22 -8.04
C ILE A 61 14.74 0.54 -7.99
N GLU A 62 14.36 -0.02 -6.85
CA GLU A 62 13.06 -0.65 -6.66
C GLU A 62 11.90 0.34 -6.82
N MET A 63 12.03 1.56 -6.29
CA MET A 63 11.06 2.63 -6.46
C MET A 63 10.94 3.05 -7.93
N ASP A 64 12.08 3.28 -8.60
CA ASP A 64 12.13 3.73 -9.99
C ASP A 64 11.53 2.67 -10.93
N GLU A 65 11.84 1.38 -10.72
CA GLU A 65 11.27 0.27 -11.49
C GLU A 65 9.75 0.15 -11.29
N PHE A 66 9.27 0.32 -10.06
CA PHE A 66 7.85 0.27 -9.75
C PHE A 66 7.08 1.45 -10.35
N GLU A 67 7.60 2.67 -10.20
CA GLU A 67 7.06 3.89 -10.80
C GLU A 67 6.94 3.74 -12.32
N LEU A 68 8.02 3.30 -12.97
CA LEU A 68 8.04 3.06 -14.41
C LEU A 68 6.96 2.07 -14.84
N ALA A 69 6.73 1.00 -14.06
CA ALA A 69 5.68 0.04 -14.38
C ALA A 69 4.28 0.65 -14.29
N VAL A 70 3.97 1.43 -13.24
CA VAL A 70 2.70 2.15 -13.11
C VAL A 70 2.48 3.09 -14.30
N MET A 71 3.53 3.84 -14.69
CA MET A 71 3.48 4.72 -15.84
C MET A 71 3.21 3.94 -17.13
N ILE A 72 3.98 2.88 -17.41
CA ILE A 72 3.81 2.05 -18.62
C ILE A 72 2.39 1.49 -18.69
N TYR A 73 1.89 0.90 -17.60
CA TYR A 73 0.51 0.39 -17.54
C TYR A 73 -0.54 1.49 -17.70
N GLY A 74 -0.26 2.70 -17.21
CA GLY A 74 -1.06 3.90 -17.42
C GLY A 74 -1.35 4.18 -18.89
N PHE A 75 -0.38 3.91 -19.77
CA PHE A 75 -0.47 4.14 -21.22
C PHE A 75 -0.64 2.87 -22.07
N HIS A 76 -0.54 1.68 -21.46
CA HIS A 76 -0.57 0.41 -22.19
C HIS A 76 -1.96 0.14 -22.81
N PRO A 77 -2.05 -0.34 -24.07
CA PRO A 77 -3.33 -0.61 -24.74
C PRO A 77 -4.28 -1.52 -23.96
N ASP A 78 -3.74 -2.54 -23.29
CA ASP A 78 -4.55 -3.52 -22.54
C ASP A 78 -5.27 -2.91 -21.33
N TYR A 79 -4.77 -1.78 -20.80
CA TYR A 79 -5.37 -1.10 -19.65
C TYR A 79 -5.96 0.25 -20.03
N ARG A 80 -6.06 0.58 -21.32
CA ARG A 80 -6.56 1.88 -21.80
C ARG A 80 -7.98 2.18 -21.29
N ASP A 81 -8.80 1.14 -21.11
CA ASP A 81 -10.21 1.26 -20.77
C ASP A 81 -10.46 1.46 -19.25
N VAL A 82 -9.42 1.42 -18.41
CA VAL A 82 -9.54 1.66 -16.96
C VAL A 82 -9.85 3.15 -16.69
N PRO A 83 -11.08 3.56 -16.35
CA PRO A 83 -11.36 4.98 -16.20
C PRO A 83 -10.59 5.56 -14.99
N PRO A 84 -10.21 6.85 -15.04
CA PRO A 84 -9.78 7.55 -13.84
C PRO A 84 -10.90 7.50 -12.79
N SER A 85 -10.51 7.41 -11.52
CA SER A 85 -11.47 7.44 -10.43
C SER A 85 -12.12 8.82 -10.30
N LYS A 86 -13.33 8.86 -9.75
CA LYS A 86 -14.04 10.11 -9.46
C LYS A 86 -13.70 10.53 -8.03
N GLY A 87 -13.07 11.69 -7.87
CA GLY A 87 -12.79 12.28 -6.56
C GLY A 87 -11.30 12.32 -6.23
N ASP A 88 -11.00 12.68 -4.99
CA ASP A 88 -9.64 12.73 -4.45
C ASP A 88 -9.09 11.32 -4.27
N TRP A 89 -7.85 11.11 -4.71
CA TRP A 89 -7.19 9.80 -4.63
C TRP A 89 -6.53 9.55 -3.27
N ARG A 90 -6.17 10.61 -2.53
CA ARG A 90 -5.43 10.54 -1.26
C ARG A 90 -6.02 9.55 -0.25
N PRO A 91 -7.33 9.61 0.09
CA PRO A 91 -7.91 8.70 1.08
C PRO A 91 -7.93 7.22 0.65
N HIS A 92 -7.58 6.90 -0.60
CA HIS A 92 -7.58 5.54 -1.14
C HIS A 92 -6.20 4.90 -1.25
N ILE A 93 -5.14 5.72 -1.22
CA ILE A 93 -3.75 5.26 -1.27
C ILE A 93 -2.94 5.64 -0.02
N GLU A 94 -3.62 6.12 1.01
CA GLU A 94 -3.08 6.21 2.36
C GLU A 94 -2.82 4.81 2.96
N LEU A 95 -1.74 4.69 3.73
CA LEU A 95 -1.33 3.43 4.37
C LEU A 95 -2.43 2.81 5.26
N PRO A 96 -3.13 3.54 6.14
CA PRO A 96 -4.22 2.97 6.94
C PRO A 96 -5.39 2.44 6.08
N ALA A 97 -5.75 3.17 5.02
CA ALA A 97 -6.82 2.76 4.11
C ALA A 97 -6.45 1.49 3.34
N ASP A 98 -5.19 1.40 2.91
CA ASP A 98 -4.64 0.24 2.22
C ASP A 98 -4.61 -1.01 3.11
N ARG A 99 -4.09 -0.89 4.34
CA ARG A 99 -4.06 -1.97 5.32
C ARG A 99 -5.47 -2.44 5.67
N LYS A 100 -6.40 -1.51 5.94
CA LYS A 100 -7.83 -1.84 6.19
C LYS A 100 -8.48 -2.61 5.04
N ARG A 101 -8.17 -2.25 3.78
CA ARG A 101 -8.67 -2.97 2.60
C ARG A 101 -8.12 -4.39 2.55
N ARG A 102 -6.81 -4.57 2.71
CA ARG A 102 -6.16 -5.89 2.76
C ARG A 102 -6.71 -6.77 3.89
N ARG A 103 -7.01 -6.17 5.05
CA ARG A 103 -7.60 -6.88 6.21
C ARG A 103 -8.96 -7.46 5.87
N LYS A 104 -9.82 -6.66 5.23
CA LYS A 104 -11.13 -7.12 4.76
C LYS A 104 -11.03 -8.22 3.70
N GLU A 105 -10.09 -8.09 2.76
CA GLU A 105 -9.85 -9.11 1.73
C GLU A 105 -9.40 -10.44 2.34
N TRP A 106 -8.51 -10.39 3.34
CA TRP A 106 -8.06 -11.57 4.08
C TRP A 106 -9.18 -12.22 4.90
N GLN A 107 -9.95 -11.43 5.65
CA GLN A 107 -11.11 -11.91 6.42
C GLN A 107 -12.18 -12.56 5.51
N ALA A 108 -12.42 -11.99 4.33
CA ALA A 108 -13.37 -12.54 3.36
C ALA A 108 -12.93 -13.90 2.78
N ARG A 109 -11.64 -14.26 2.89
CA ARG A 109 -11.08 -15.55 2.47
C ARG A 109 -10.96 -16.55 3.63
N ASN A 110 -11.82 -16.45 4.64
CA ASN A 110 -11.83 -17.25 5.87
C ASN A 110 -10.63 -17.03 6.80
N ALA A 111 -9.92 -15.90 6.70
CA ALA A 111 -8.79 -15.58 7.59
C ALA A 111 -7.77 -16.73 7.72
N GLY A 112 -7.43 -17.37 6.58
CA GLY A 112 -6.44 -18.45 6.51
C GLY A 112 -5.00 -17.94 6.68
N GLU A 113 -4.01 -18.77 6.35
CA GLU A 113 -2.60 -18.35 6.41
C GLU A 113 -2.36 -17.15 5.48
N PRO A 114 -1.86 -16.01 5.99
CA PRO A 114 -1.62 -14.84 5.16
C PRO A 114 -0.54 -15.13 4.11
N THR A 115 -0.72 -14.62 2.90
CA THR A 115 0.35 -14.59 1.88
C THR A 115 1.22 -13.35 2.07
N GLU A 116 2.47 -13.34 1.60
CA GLU A 116 3.52 -12.32 1.85
C GLU A 116 3.01 -10.88 2.11
N HIS A 117 2.26 -10.27 1.17
CA HIS A 117 1.72 -8.91 1.28
C HIS A 117 0.58 -8.72 2.31
N GLN A 118 0.17 -9.76 3.02
CA GLN A 118 -0.90 -9.79 4.02
C GLN A 118 -0.36 -9.97 5.45
N TYR A 119 0.92 -10.32 5.64
CA TYR A 119 1.46 -10.62 6.99
C TYR A 119 1.35 -9.42 7.93
N ILE A 120 1.72 -8.21 7.51
CA ILE A 120 1.61 -7.01 8.34
C ILE A 120 0.15 -6.78 8.79
N VAL A 121 -0.81 -7.10 7.93
CA VAL A 121 -2.23 -6.81 8.16
C VAL A 121 -2.96 -7.92 8.92
N ALA A 122 -2.54 -9.17 8.72
CA ALA A 122 -3.03 -10.34 9.44
C ALA A 122 -2.53 -10.41 10.89
N PHE A 123 -1.41 -9.74 11.20
CA PHE A 123 -0.81 -9.69 12.53
C PHE A 123 -0.75 -8.28 13.15
N GLU A 124 -1.41 -7.28 12.55
CA GLU A 124 -1.51 -5.90 13.07
C GLU A 124 -2.31 -5.78 14.39
N ASP A 125 -2.82 -6.89 14.93
CA ASP A 125 -3.63 -6.95 16.16
C ASP A 125 -2.82 -6.77 17.46
N TYR A 126 -1.82 -5.89 17.46
CA TYR A 126 -1.13 -5.51 18.70
C TYR A 126 -1.34 -4.05 19.14
N ASP A 127 -1.80 -3.14 18.28
CA ASP A 127 -1.96 -1.73 18.69
C ASP A 127 -3.43 -1.30 18.92
N ASP A 128 -4.39 -1.82 18.15
CA ASP A 128 -5.82 -1.46 18.34
C ASP A 128 -6.42 -2.12 19.60
N LEU A 129 -5.93 -3.30 19.99
CA LEU A 129 -6.37 -3.99 21.22
C LEU A 129 -5.82 -3.35 22.50
N ILE A 130 -4.71 -2.61 22.44
CA ILE A 130 -4.15 -1.89 23.60
C ILE A 130 -4.89 -0.56 23.81
N LEU A 131 -5.24 0.14 22.73
CA LEU A 131 -5.94 1.42 22.82
C LEU A 131 -7.42 1.29 23.21
N GLU A 132 -8.12 0.23 22.78
CA GLU A 132 -9.48 -0.04 23.27
C GLU A 132 -9.48 -0.60 24.71
N ALA A 133 -8.47 -1.37 25.11
CA ALA A 133 -8.37 -1.89 26.48
C ALA A 133 -8.05 -0.79 27.51
N GLU A 134 -7.20 0.18 27.18
CA GLU A 134 -6.85 1.28 28.11
C GLU A 134 -7.97 2.32 28.29
N TYR A 135 -8.88 2.48 27.32
CA TYR A 135 -10.01 3.41 27.46
C TYR A 135 -11.24 2.78 28.13
N THR A 136 -11.41 1.46 28.05
CA THR A 136 -12.60 0.80 28.63
C THR A 136 -12.45 0.61 30.15
N ASP A 137 -11.23 0.59 30.69
CA ASP A 137 -10.97 0.42 32.13
C ASP A 137 -11.04 1.73 32.95
N LEU A 138 -11.06 2.91 32.31
CA LEU A 138 -11.08 4.20 33.01
C LEU A 138 -12.47 4.82 33.17
N GLU A 139 -13.47 4.42 32.37
CA GLU A 139 -14.85 4.96 32.49
C GLU A 139 -15.78 4.09 33.37
N GLY A 140 -15.31 2.93 33.85
CA GLY A 140 -16.14 1.95 34.57
C GLY A 140 -16.19 2.07 36.10
N TYR A 141 -15.35 2.89 36.74
CA TYR A 141 -15.30 3.00 38.20
C TYR A 141 -15.21 4.45 38.65
N LEU A 142 -16.35 5.11 38.87
CA LEU A 142 -16.57 6.11 39.93
C LEU A 142 -18.02 6.60 39.95
N TYR A 143 -18.97 5.69 40.17
CA TYR A 143 -20.23 6.03 40.83
C TYR A 143 -20.68 4.81 41.65
N TYR A 144 -20.42 4.86 42.97
CA TYR A 144 -21.32 4.57 44.08
C TYR A 144 -20.54 4.62 45.40
#